data_AF-A0A0G4LTD9-F1
#
_entry.id   AF-A0A0G4LTD9-F1
#
_cell.length_a   1.000
_cell.length_b   1.000
_cell.length_c   1.000
_cell.angle_alpha   90.00
_cell.angle_beta   90.00
_cell.angle_gamma   90.00
#
_symmetry.space_group_name_H-M   'P 1'
#
loop_
_entity.id
_entity.type
_entity.pdbx_description
1 polymer ?
#
loop_
_entity_poly.entity_id
_entity_poly.type
_entity_poly.pdbx_seq_one_letter_code
_entity_poly.pdbx_strand_id
1 'polypeptide(L)'
;MLGIPNLPKKLPSRNWTIFLTITTAFSAAVIYDKREKKRATARWARAVAPLATEPIDNPSQLPRKLTVLLEAPPGEGLRVAQDHFIEYVKPVLAASGLDWDFVQGRQQGDVRAAVAEKIRRKRRLAERPDEDLLPTEENVRDAVRAKNQIPEYQGDAGDIVIGRNAWKEYIRGL
;
A
#
# COMPACT_ATOMS: atom_id res chain seq x y z
N MET A 1 -26.55 30.77 36.64
CA MET A 1 -26.27 29.50 37.35
C MET A 1 -26.12 28.41 36.30
N LEU A 2 -24.96 27.73 36.22
CA LEU A 2 -24.78 26.62 35.29
C LEU A 2 -25.68 25.45 35.74
N GLY A 3 -26.66 25.08 34.93
CA GLY A 3 -27.64 24.01 35.17
C GLY A 3 -27.04 22.60 35.09
N ILE A 4 -25.93 22.36 35.78
CA ILE A 4 -25.35 21.03 35.90
C ILE A 4 -26.17 20.28 36.95
N PRO A 5 -26.86 19.17 36.59
CA PRO A 5 -27.63 18.40 37.55
C PRO A 5 -26.74 17.90 38.68
N ASN A 6 -27.26 17.91 39.91
CA ASN A 6 -26.55 17.43 41.09
C ASN A 6 -26.06 16.00 40.85
N LEU A 7 -24.74 15.82 40.78
CA LEU A 7 -24.13 14.51 40.72
C LEU A 7 -24.52 13.72 41.98
N PRO A 8 -24.79 12.41 41.87
CA PRO A 8 -25.19 11.61 43.02
C PRO A 8 -24.08 11.65 44.08
N LYS A 9 -24.44 12.03 45.33
CA LYS A 9 -23.50 12.13 46.47
C LYS A 9 -22.90 10.80 46.91
N LYS A 10 -23.36 9.66 46.36
CA LYS A 10 -22.93 8.31 46.71
C LYS A 10 -22.19 7.69 45.52
N LEU A 11 -21.02 7.11 45.80
CA LEU A 11 -20.27 6.34 44.83
C LEU A 11 -21.08 5.12 44.37
N PRO A 12 -20.87 4.64 43.13
CA PRO A 12 -21.45 3.38 42.68
C PRO A 12 -21.03 2.22 43.60
N SER A 13 -21.81 1.14 43.63
CA SER A 13 -21.43 -0.05 44.40
C SER A 13 -20.12 -0.68 43.89
N ARG A 14 -19.43 -1.47 44.72
CA ARG A 14 -18.14 -2.10 44.40
C ARG A 14 -18.13 -2.79 43.03
N ASN A 15 -19.17 -3.57 42.74
CA ASN A 15 -19.26 -4.30 41.48
C ASN A 15 -19.44 -3.35 40.28
N TRP A 16 -20.21 -2.27 40.45
CA TRP A 16 -20.37 -1.23 39.44
C TRP A 16 -19.08 -0.47 39.19
N THR A 17 -18.33 -0.12 40.24
CA THR A 17 -17.03 0.54 40.06
C THR A 17 -16.04 -0.36 39.33
N ILE A 18 -15.98 -1.65 39.67
CA ILE A 18 -15.09 -2.62 38.99
C ILE A 18 -15.48 -2.76 37.51
N PHE A 19 -16.79 -2.87 37.24
CA PHE A 19 -17.28 -2.96 35.87
C PHE A 19 -16.90 -1.70 35.06
N LEU A 20 -17.23 -0.52 35.59
CA LEU A 20 -16.94 0.74 34.91
C LEU A 20 -15.44 0.95 34.70
N THR A 21 -14.59 0.63 35.67
CA THR A 21 -13.14 0.80 35.51
C THR A 21 -12.59 -0.11 34.42
N ILE A 22 -12.98 -1.38 34.39
CA ILE A 22 -12.50 -2.34 33.37
C ILE A 22 -13.02 -1.93 31.97
N THR A 23 -14.32 -1.67 31.83
CA THR A 23 -14.91 -1.31 30.54
C THR A 23 -14.37 0.02 30.03
N THR A 24 -14.19 1.02 30.91
CA THR A 24 -13.62 2.32 30.53
C THR A 24 -12.14 2.19 30.16
N ALA A 25 -11.35 1.42 30.92
CA ALA A 25 -9.94 1.21 30.62
C ALA A 25 -9.75 0.49 29.28
N PHE A 26 -10.52 -0.57 29.01
CA PHE A 26 -10.49 -1.28 27.73
C PHE A 26 -10.91 -0.37 26.57
N SER A 27 -12.01 0.36 26.73
CA SER A 27 -12.50 1.29 25.70
C SER A 27 -11.51 2.41 25.43
N ALA A 28 -10.89 2.97 26.48
CA ALA A 28 -9.85 3.98 26.36
C ALA A 28 -8.61 3.44 25.62
N ALA A 29 -8.19 2.21 25.91
CA ALA A 29 -7.07 1.57 25.21
C ALA A 29 -7.34 1.42 23.71
N VAL A 30 -8.53 0.95 23.32
CA VAL A 30 -8.92 0.80 21.90
C VAL A 30 -8.99 2.16 21.20
N ILE A 31 -9.55 3.18 21.85
CA ILE A 31 -9.62 4.54 21.27
C ILE A 31 -8.23 5.14 21.12
N TYR A 32 -7.37 4.96 22.13
CA TYR A 32 -6.00 5.42 22.11
C TYR A 32 -5.21 4.80 20.96
N ASP A 33 -5.29 3.47 20.81
CA ASP A 33 -4.61 2.74 19.73
C ASP A 33 -5.05 3.24 18.34
N LYS A 34 -6.35 3.39 18.10
CA LYS A 34 -6.89 3.94 16.85
C LYS A 34 -6.41 5.38 16.59
N ARG A 35 -6.27 6.19 17.64
CA ARG A 35 -5.78 7.57 17.54
C ARG A 35 -4.30 7.61 17.18
N GLU A 36 -3.47 6.83 17.87
CA GLU A 36 -2.04 6.76 17.61
C GLU A 36 -1.74 6.18 16.23
N LYS A 37 -2.49 5.16 15.80
CA LYS A 37 -2.46 4.65 14.43
C LYS A 37 -2.71 5.74 13.39
N LYS A 38 -3.80 6.51 13.54
CA LYS A 38 -4.08 7.65 12.64
C LYS A 38 -2.98 8.70 12.67
N ARG A 39 -2.41 8.98 13.84
CA ARG A 39 -1.31 9.93 14.02
C ARG A 39 -0.03 9.46 13.31
N ALA A 40 0.30 8.19 13.43
CA ALA A 40 1.45 7.56 12.78
C ALA A 40 1.31 7.60 11.25
N THR A 41 0.16 7.18 10.72
CA THR A 41 -0.09 7.25 9.27
C THR A 41 -0.05 8.70 8.76
N ALA A 42 -0.65 9.64 9.49
CA ALA A 42 -0.63 11.06 9.12
C ALA A 42 0.79 11.66 9.16
N ARG A 43 1.67 11.20 10.05
CA ARG A 43 3.08 11.62 10.08
C ARG A 43 3.77 11.26 8.76
N TRP A 44 3.61 10.03 8.31
CA TRP A 44 4.23 9.57 7.06
C TRP A 44 3.59 10.21 5.83
N ALA A 45 2.25 10.31 5.79
CA ALA A 45 1.56 11.00 4.70
C ALA A 45 2.03 12.46 4.55
N ARG A 46 2.21 13.20 5.65
CA ARG A 46 2.76 14.56 5.62
C ARG A 46 4.21 14.62 5.15
N ALA A 47 5.01 13.61 5.45
CA ALA A 47 6.41 13.57 5.02
C ALA A 47 6.54 13.42 3.49
N VAL A 48 5.62 12.71 2.86
CA VAL A 48 5.64 12.47 1.41
C VAL A 48 4.78 13.47 0.62
N ALA A 49 3.87 14.20 1.30
CA ALA A 49 3.00 15.19 0.68
C ALA A 49 3.70 16.23 -0.23
N PRO A 50 4.92 16.73 0.08
CA PRO A 50 5.61 17.67 -0.82
C PRO A 50 5.90 17.10 -2.21
N LEU A 51 6.14 15.79 -2.32
CA LEU A 51 6.46 15.14 -3.60
C LEU A 51 5.29 15.21 -4.59
N ALA A 52 4.05 15.29 -4.09
CA ALA A 52 2.86 15.40 -4.95
C ALA A 52 2.75 16.76 -5.66
N THR A 53 3.46 17.78 -5.17
CA THR A 53 3.42 19.14 -5.72
C THR A 53 4.57 19.44 -6.67
N GLU A 54 5.51 18.51 -6.84
CA GLU A 54 6.61 18.66 -7.77
C GLU A 54 6.07 18.67 -9.22
N PRO A 55 6.34 19.73 -10.01
CA PRO A 55 5.86 19.80 -11.37
C PRO A 55 6.58 18.76 -12.24
N ILE A 56 5.84 18.20 -13.19
CA ILE A 56 6.39 17.31 -14.20
C ILE A 56 6.82 18.17 -15.40
N ASP A 57 8.02 17.95 -15.93
CA ASP A 57 8.62 18.79 -16.98
C ASP A 57 7.82 18.78 -18.29
N ASN A 58 7.19 17.65 -18.62
CA ASN A 58 6.42 17.47 -19.87
C ASN A 58 4.93 17.21 -19.57
N PRO A 59 3.99 17.97 -20.16
CA PRO A 59 2.55 17.74 -20.01
C PRO A 59 2.06 16.35 -20.44
N SER A 60 2.78 15.69 -21.36
CA SER A 60 2.48 14.34 -21.83
C SER A 60 3.10 13.24 -20.96
N GLN A 61 3.96 13.60 -19.99
CA GLN A 61 4.61 12.66 -19.11
C GLN A 61 3.67 12.26 -17.98
N LEU A 62 3.51 10.95 -17.82
CA LEU A 62 2.74 10.37 -16.72
C LEU A 62 3.60 10.32 -15.44
N PRO A 63 2.99 10.51 -14.27
CA PRO A 63 3.69 10.35 -13.00
C PRO A 63 4.26 8.93 -12.87
N ARG A 64 5.29 8.80 -12.03
CA ARG A 64 5.93 7.51 -11.74
C ARG A 64 4.89 6.52 -11.22
N LYS A 65 4.89 5.31 -11.80
CA LYS A 65 4.02 4.21 -11.39
C LYS A 65 4.80 3.17 -10.58
N LEU A 66 4.28 2.79 -9.42
CA LEU A 66 4.88 1.80 -8.54
C LEU A 66 4.22 0.43 -8.71
N THR A 67 4.99 -0.65 -8.54
CA THR A 67 4.41 -2.00 -8.48
C THR A 67 4.28 -2.42 -7.02
N VAL A 68 3.05 -2.74 -6.59
CA VAL A 68 2.76 -3.23 -5.25
C VAL A 68 2.46 -4.73 -5.33
N LEU A 69 3.30 -5.54 -4.69
CA LEU A 69 3.17 -6.98 -4.62
C LEU A 69 2.46 -7.37 -3.33
N LEU A 70 1.31 -8.03 -3.49
CA LEU A 70 0.46 -8.51 -2.41
C LEU A 70 0.28 -10.02 -2.52
N GLU A 71 0.47 -10.72 -1.43
CA GLU A 71 0.18 -12.15 -1.31
C GLU A 71 -0.74 -12.40 -0.12
N ALA A 72 -1.61 -13.39 -0.24
CA ALA A 72 -2.37 -13.87 0.91
C ALA A 72 -1.42 -14.41 2.00
N PRO A 73 -1.64 -14.06 3.29
CA PRO A 73 -0.93 -14.72 4.38
C PRO A 73 -1.26 -16.22 4.39
N PRO A 74 -0.36 -17.08 4.91
CA PRO A 74 -0.56 -18.52 4.87
C PRO A 74 -1.76 -18.91 5.75
N GLY A 75 -2.71 -19.64 5.17
CA GLY A 75 -3.93 -20.06 5.87
C GLY A 75 -5.04 -19.00 5.94
N GLU A 76 -4.82 -17.80 5.39
CA GLU A 76 -5.81 -16.73 5.30
C GLU A 76 -6.09 -16.35 3.84
N GLY A 77 -7.10 -15.50 3.65
CA GLY A 77 -7.44 -14.98 2.33
C GLY A 77 -6.63 -13.74 1.95
N LEU A 78 -6.59 -13.44 0.65
CA LEU A 78 -5.98 -12.21 0.11
C LEU A 78 -6.57 -10.92 0.70
N ARG A 79 -7.82 -10.99 1.20
CA ARG A 79 -8.51 -9.85 1.80
C ARG A 79 -7.73 -9.23 2.97
N VAL A 80 -7.08 -10.04 3.79
CA VAL A 80 -6.32 -9.55 4.94
C VAL A 80 -5.12 -8.69 4.49
N ALA A 81 -4.42 -9.13 3.44
CA ALA A 81 -3.33 -8.35 2.85
C ALA A 81 -3.84 -7.04 2.20
N GLN A 82 -5.00 -7.09 1.53
CA GLN A 82 -5.63 -5.89 0.97
C GLN A 82 -6.05 -4.89 2.04
N ASP A 83 -6.68 -5.34 3.13
CA ASP A 83 -7.09 -4.48 4.23
C ASP A 83 -5.85 -3.84 4.89
N HIS A 84 -4.76 -4.60 5.07
CA HIS A 84 -3.49 -4.06 5.55
C HIS A 84 -2.90 -2.98 4.61
N PHE A 85 -2.96 -3.19 3.29
CA PHE A 85 -2.54 -2.18 2.32
C PHE A 85 -3.40 -0.91 2.42
N ILE A 86 -4.73 -1.06 2.41
CA ILE A 86 -5.68 0.05 2.46
C ILE A 86 -5.48 0.90 3.72
N GLU A 87 -5.16 0.23 4.82
CA GLU A 87 -5.07 0.87 6.12
C GLU A 87 -3.75 1.60 6.37
N TYR A 88 -2.61 0.99 5.97
CA TYR A 88 -1.29 1.52 6.31
C TYR A 88 -0.55 2.16 5.14
N VAL A 89 -0.69 1.62 3.93
CA VAL A 89 0.14 2.00 2.78
C VAL A 89 -0.59 2.98 1.87
N LYS A 90 -1.85 2.70 1.54
CA LYS A 90 -2.66 3.54 0.64
C LYS A 90 -2.68 5.02 1.04
N PRO A 91 -2.86 5.42 2.32
CA PRO A 91 -2.91 6.84 2.67
C PRO A 91 -1.59 7.56 2.44
N VAL A 92 -0.46 6.84 2.49
CA VAL A 92 0.88 7.40 2.25
C VAL A 92 1.12 7.57 0.75
N LEU A 93 0.81 6.55 -0.06
CA LEU A 93 0.95 6.62 -1.52
C LEU A 93 -0.02 7.61 -2.16
N ALA A 94 -1.24 7.70 -1.64
CA ALA A 94 -2.21 8.69 -2.11
C ALA A 94 -1.75 10.13 -1.82
N ALA A 95 -1.07 10.35 -0.69
CA ALA A 95 -0.51 11.66 -0.36
C ALA A 95 0.70 12.03 -1.22
N SER A 96 1.39 11.06 -1.82
CA SER A 96 2.56 11.30 -2.67
C SER A 96 2.21 11.62 -4.13
N GLY A 97 0.94 11.46 -4.54
CA GLY A 97 0.53 11.69 -5.93
C GLY A 97 1.05 10.66 -6.92
N LEU A 98 1.46 9.47 -6.45
CA LEU A 98 1.97 8.40 -7.29
C LEU A 98 0.87 7.40 -7.64
N ASP A 99 0.90 6.89 -8.87
CA ASP A 99 0.05 5.77 -9.29
C ASP A 99 0.70 4.44 -8.91
N TRP A 100 -0.12 3.40 -8.73
CA TRP A 100 0.37 2.06 -8.44
C TRP A 100 -0.42 0.98 -9.18
N ASP A 101 0.27 -0.11 -9.51
CA ASP A 101 -0.31 -1.35 -10.00
C ASP A 101 -0.17 -2.47 -8.98
N PHE A 102 -1.11 -3.40 -8.98
CA PHE A 102 -1.08 -4.54 -8.08
C PHE A 102 -0.68 -5.82 -8.80
N VAL A 103 0.27 -6.52 -8.22
CA VAL A 103 0.52 -7.95 -8.49
C VAL A 103 -0.03 -8.72 -7.31
N GLN A 104 -1.14 -9.43 -7.50
CA GLN A 104 -1.87 -10.13 -6.44
C GLN A 104 -1.66 -11.64 -6.58
N GLY A 105 -1.02 -12.27 -5.60
CA GLY A 105 -0.92 -13.72 -5.47
C GLY A 105 -2.04 -14.28 -4.63
N ARG A 106 -2.86 -15.15 -5.21
CA ARG A 106 -3.95 -15.85 -4.49
C ARG A 106 -3.45 -17.16 -3.90
N GLN A 107 -2.51 -17.81 -4.58
CA GLN A 107 -1.85 -19.04 -4.17
C GLN A 107 -0.35 -18.80 -4.00
N GLN A 108 0.29 -19.70 -3.26
CA GLN A 108 1.74 -19.71 -3.13
C GLN A 108 2.38 -19.97 -4.50
N GLY A 109 3.38 -19.19 -4.85
CA GLY A 109 4.11 -19.24 -6.10
C GLY A 109 3.63 -18.27 -7.16
N ASP A 110 2.44 -17.68 -7.01
CA ASP A 110 1.89 -16.72 -7.98
C ASP A 110 2.77 -15.47 -8.09
N VAL A 111 3.17 -14.91 -6.94
CA VAL A 111 4.02 -13.70 -6.91
C VAL A 111 5.39 -14.01 -7.50
N ARG A 112 5.97 -15.15 -7.13
CA ARG A 112 7.25 -15.61 -7.69
C ARG A 112 7.18 -15.75 -9.20
N ALA A 113 6.15 -16.41 -9.72
CA ALA A 113 5.97 -16.64 -11.15
C ALA A 113 5.80 -15.30 -11.90
N ALA A 114 5.01 -14.38 -11.37
CA ALA A 114 4.80 -13.05 -11.95
C ALA A 114 6.10 -12.25 -12.04
N VAL A 115 6.89 -12.22 -10.95
CA VAL A 115 8.18 -11.51 -10.91
C VAL A 115 9.19 -12.15 -11.88
N ALA A 116 9.32 -13.47 -11.85
CA ALA A 116 10.24 -14.19 -12.73
C ALA A 116 9.88 -13.99 -14.20
N GLU A 117 8.59 -14.01 -14.56
CA GLU A 117 8.15 -13.79 -15.94
C GLU A 117 8.36 -12.34 -16.39
N LYS A 118 8.15 -11.36 -15.50
CA LYS A 118 8.49 -9.94 -15.76
C LYS A 118 9.98 -9.79 -16.10
N ILE A 119 10.86 -10.43 -15.34
CA ILE A 119 12.31 -10.40 -15.56
C ILE A 119 12.70 -11.12 -16.85
N ARG A 120 12.18 -12.33 -17.09
CA ARG A 120 12.45 -13.08 -18.32
C ARG A 120 11.99 -12.32 -19.55
N ARG A 121 10.84 -11.64 -19.49
CA ARG A 121 10.35 -10.78 -20.56
C ARG A 121 11.31 -9.61 -20.82
N LYS A 122 11.73 -8.92 -19.77
CA LYS A 122 12.70 -7.82 -19.89
C LYS A 122 14.04 -8.27 -20.49
N ARG A 123 14.52 -9.48 -20.12
CA ARG A 123 15.73 -10.08 -20.71
C ARG A 123 15.53 -10.47 -22.18
N ARG A 124 14.41 -11.11 -22.53
CA ARG A 124 14.10 -11.47 -23.93
C ARG A 124 14.06 -10.25 -24.84
N LEU A 125 13.44 -9.15 -24.40
CA LEU A 125 13.37 -7.90 -25.17
C LEU A 125 14.78 -7.31 -25.44
N ALA A 126 15.70 -7.47 -24.49
CA ALA A 126 17.08 -6.99 -24.64
C ALA A 126 17.94 -7.91 -25.54
N GLU A 127 17.71 -9.23 -25.48
CA GLU A 127 18.51 -10.22 -26.22
C GLU A 127 17.98 -10.49 -27.64
N ARG A 128 16.67 -10.34 -27.88
CA ARG A 128 16.00 -10.63 -29.16
C ARG A 128 14.90 -9.59 -29.45
N PRO A 129 15.26 -8.41 -29.96
CA PRO A 129 14.28 -7.36 -30.26
C PRO A 129 13.32 -7.70 -31.42
N ASP A 130 13.65 -8.69 -32.26
CA ASP A 130 12.90 -9.04 -33.48
C ASP A 130 11.84 -10.14 -33.28
N GLU A 131 11.72 -10.74 -32.09
CA GLU A 131 10.64 -11.71 -31.81
C GLU A 131 9.34 -10.99 -31.46
N ASP A 132 8.28 -11.19 -32.26
CA ASP A 132 6.92 -10.70 -32.02
C ASP A 132 6.35 -11.30 -30.72
N LEU A 133 6.61 -10.63 -29.60
CA LEU A 133 5.99 -10.94 -28.32
C LEU A 133 4.48 -10.66 -28.41
N LEU A 134 3.66 -11.57 -27.85
CA LEU A 134 2.22 -11.37 -27.74
C LEU A 134 1.94 -9.98 -27.10
N PRO A 135 1.12 -9.12 -27.73
CA PRO A 135 0.89 -7.76 -27.26
C PRO A 135 0.17 -7.81 -25.91
N THR A 136 0.91 -7.51 -24.85
CA THR A 136 0.33 -7.20 -23.53
C THR A 136 -0.03 -5.71 -23.51
N GLU A 137 -1.01 -5.31 -22.70
CA GLU A 137 -1.41 -3.89 -22.55
C GLU A 137 -0.21 -2.97 -22.22
N GLU A 138 0.78 -3.46 -21.47
CA GLU A 138 2.04 -2.76 -21.21
C GLU A 138 2.82 -2.48 -22.50
N ASN A 139 3.04 -3.49 -23.35
CA ASN A 139 3.78 -3.34 -24.61
C ASN A 139 3.13 -2.31 -25.55
N VAL A 140 1.79 -2.27 -25.59
CA VAL A 140 1.04 -1.29 -26.41
C VAL A 140 1.24 0.12 -25.86
N ARG A 141 1.20 0.29 -24.53
CA ARG A 141 1.47 1.59 -23.88
C ARG A 141 2.91 2.04 -24.13
N ASP A 142 3.87 1.14 -24.05
CA ASP A 142 5.28 1.45 -24.23
C ASP A 142 5.60 1.79 -25.69
N ALA A 143 5.00 1.09 -26.65
CA ALA A 143 5.11 1.42 -28.07
C ALA A 143 4.54 2.82 -28.39
N VAL A 144 3.41 3.19 -27.76
CA VAL A 144 2.83 4.54 -27.91
C VAL A 144 3.71 5.60 -27.24
N ARG A 145 4.31 5.30 -26.08
CA ARG A 145 5.27 6.20 -25.41
C ARG A 145 6.52 6.44 -26.23
N ALA A 146 7.10 5.38 -26.79
CA ALA A 146 8.25 5.44 -27.69
C ALA A 146 7.95 6.28 -28.94
N LYS A 147 6.77 6.09 -29.53
CA LYS A 147 6.30 6.88 -30.67
C LYS A 147 6.15 8.37 -30.34
N ASN A 148 5.74 8.70 -29.12
CA ASN A 148 5.51 10.07 -28.65
C ASN A 148 6.74 10.73 -27.99
N GLN A 149 7.91 10.07 -28.01
CA GLN A 149 9.15 10.55 -27.39
C GLN A 149 8.98 10.97 -25.91
N ILE A 150 8.08 10.30 -25.19
CA ILE A 150 7.85 10.57 -23.78
C ILE A 150 9.01 9.91 -23.02
N PRO A 151 9.83 10.67 -22.24
CA PRO A 151 10.94 10.10 -21.51
C PRO A 151 10.41 9.11 -20.47
N GLU A 152 10.98 7.90 -20.45
CA GLU A 152 10.73 6.95 -19.37
C GLU A 152 11.32 7.50 -18.07
N TYR A 153 10.68 7.21 -16.93
CA TYR A 153 11.21 7.61 -15.64
C TYR A 153 12.58 6.92 -15.42
N GLN A 154 13.65 7.71 -15.42
CA GLN A 154 15.04 7.21 -15.35
C GLN A 154 15.52 6.91 -13.92
N GLY A 155 14.71 7.18 -12.90
CA GLY A 155 15.07 6.88 -11.51
C GLY A 155 14.85 5.41 -11.14
N ASP A 156 15.32 5.02 -9.96
CA ASP A 156 15.15 3.67 -9.45
C ASP A 156 13.67 3.27 -9.40
N ALA A 157 13.31 2.20 -10.12
CA ALA A 157 11.99 1.59 -9.98
C ALA A 157 11.88 0.97 -8.57
N GLY A 158 10.82 1.31 -7.85
CA GLY A 158 10.60 0.81 -6.49
C GLY A 158 9.44 -0.18 -6.48
N ASP A 159 9.75 -1.45 -6.25
CA ASP A 159 8.72 -2.46 -5.96
C ASP A 159 8.40 -2.43 -4.46
N ILE A 160 7.12 -2.28 -4.12
CA ILE A 160 6.66 -2.36 -2.73
C ILE A 160 6.15 -3.77 -2.49
N VAL A 161 6.80 -4.48 -1.56
CA VAL A 161 6.41 -5.84 -1.19
C VAL A 161 5.72 -5.84 0.16
N ILE A 162 4.53 -6.42 0.23
CA ILE A 162 3.72 -6.41 1.46
C ILE A 162 3.52 -7.83 1.96
N GLY A 163 4.08 -8.10 3.13
CA GLY A 163 3.97 -9.38 3.83
C GLY A 163 5.23 -10.24 3.75
N ARG A 164 5.43 -11.07 4.78
CA ARG A 164 6.64 -11.91 4.91
C ARG A 164 6.74 -12.98 3.82
N ASN A 165 5.61 -13.57 3.43
CA ASN A 165 5.60 -14.59 2.38
C ASN A 165 5.82 -13.97 1.01
N ALA A 166 5.12 -12.87 0.71
CA ALA A 166 5.33 -12.09 -0.50
C ALA A 166 6.81 -11.71 -0.68
N TRP A 167 7.48 -11.32 0.41
CA TRP A 167 8.92 -11.04 0.39
C TRP A 167 9.79 -12.25 0.04
N LYS A 168 9.50 -13.43 0.61
CA LYS A 168 10.22 -14.67 0.27
C LYS A 168 10.01 -15.06 -1.19
N GLU A 169 8.78 -14.93 -1.69
CA GLU A 169 8.46 -15.24 -3.08
C GLU A 169 9.11 -14.26 -4.05
N TYR A 170 9.07 -12.97 -3.73
CA TYR A 170 9.73 -11.92 -4.48
C TYR A 170 11.23 -12.19 -4.62
N ILE A 171 11.94 -12.43 -3.51
CA ILE A 171 13.38 -12.77 -3.54
C ILE A 171 13.64 -14.03 -4.37
N ARG A 172 12.79 -15.05 -4.28
CA ARG A 172 12.94 -16.31 -5.05
C ARG A 172 12.59 -16.15 -6.54
N GLY A 173 11.98 -15.03 -6.92
CA GLY A 173 11.60 -14.70 -8.29
C GLY A 173 12.60 -13.81 -9.01
N LEU A 174 13.40 -13.04 -8.27
CA LEU A 174 14.55 -12.28 -8.76
C LEU A 174 15.64 -13.22 -9.33
#